data_AF-A0A7Y6UC81-F1
#
_entry.id   AF-A0A7Y6UC81-F1
#
_cell.length_a   1.000
_cell.length_b   1.000
_cell.length_c   1.000
_cell.angle_alpha   90.00
_cell.angle_beta   90.00
_cell.angle_gamma   90.00
#
_symmetry.space_group_name_H-M   'P 1'
#
loop_
_entity.id
_entity.type
_entity.pdbx_description
1 polymer ?
#
loop_
_entity_poly.entity_id
_entity_poly.type
_entity_poly.pdbx_seq_one_letter_code
_entity_poly.pdbx_strand_id
1 'polypeptide(L)'
;MATRKTDSDLLPADAVERTGTIAPIRLASLALAAKLDAAKIRTLKLQRAHLVARYGEKAPELRRIDEVFDAYATAMQVATLDVQRARVPPVSPAADRAIVHGRVVDTENKGVKAATVTAQDAAGKTLATAKSDSAGYYHLDLAPPAEARPSKVSLHATATGGKAAHPGHELEIAPGVLAIVDVLLRD
;
A
#
# COMPACT_ATOMS: atom_id res chain seq x y z
N MET A 1 -52.46 -23.73 -4.69
CA MET A 1 -51.65 -22.66 -4.06
C MET A 1 -50.20 -22.90 -4.47
N ALA A 2 -49.69 -22.13 -5.42
CA ALA A 2 -48.31 -22.24 -5.90
C ALA A 2 -47.42 -21.29 -5.10
N THR A 3 -46.48 -21.83 -4.33
CA THR A 3 -45.46 -21.05 -3.62
C THR A 3 -44.40 -20.60 -4.62
N ARG A 4 -44.30 -19.28 -4.78
CA ARG A 4 -43.33 -18.58 -5.63
C ARG A 4 -41.96 -18.69 -4.96
N LYS A 5 -41.07 -19.56 -5.46
CA LYS A 5 -39.65 -19.56 -5.07
C LYS A 5 -39.03 -18.25 -5.58
N THR A 6 -38.45 -17.49 -4.66
CA THR A 6 -37.71 -16.26 -4.91
C THR A 6 -36.41 -16.54 -5.67
N ASP A 7 -36.08 -15.68 -6.63
CA ASP A 7 -34.87 -15.64 -7.47
C ASP A 7 -33.54 -15.47 -6.70
N SER A 8 -33.51 -15.71 -5.40
CA SER A 8 -32.32 -15.56 -4.56
C SER A 8 -31.37 -16.77 -4.58
N ASP A 9 -31.69 -17.82 -5.34
CA ASP A 9 -30.92 -19.08 -5.42
C ASP A 9 -29.97 -19.17 -6.64
N LEU A 10 -29.74 -18.08 -7.38
CA LEU A 10 -28.96 -18.09 -8.64
C LEU A 10 -27.59 -17.42 -8.58
N LEU A 11 -26.93 -17.41 -7.42
CA LEU A 11 -25.50 -17.09 -7.38
C LEU A 11 -24.71 -18.35 -6.99
N PRO A 12 -24.03 -19.01 -7.94
CA PRO A 12 -23.13 -20.10 -7.60
C PRO A 12 -22.00 -19.56 -6.70
N ALA A 13 -21.65 -20.33 -5.67
CA ALA A 13 -20.59 -20.05 -4.70
C ALA A 13 -19.21 -19.76 -5.34
N ASP A 14 -19.08 -20.09 -6.62
CA ASP A 14 -17.92 -19.93 -7.50
C ASP A 14 -17.60 -18.45 -7.82
N ALA A 15 -18.46 -17.50 -7.45
CA ALA A 15 -18.22 -16.07 -7.67
C ALA A 15 -17.12 -15.50 -6.74
N VAL A 16 -16.82 -16.15 -5.62
CA VAL A 16 -15.82 -15.67 -4.64
C VAL A 16 -14.38 -15.98 -5.10
N GLU A 17 -14.16 -17.06 -5.85
CA GLU A 17 -12.81 -17.45 -6.31
C GLU A 17 -12.29 -16.64 -7.52
N ARG A 18 -13.14 -15.84 -8.18
CA ARG A 18 -12.72 -14.99 -9.30
C ARG A 18 -11.99 -13.70 -8.89
N THR A 19 -11.90 -13.40 -7.59
CA THR A 19 -11.15 -12.23 -7.11
C THR A 19 -9.63 -12.42 -7.21
N GLY A 20 -9.14 -13.66 -7.25
CA GLY A 20 -7.71 -13.97 -7.46
C GLY A 20 -7.16 -13.57 -8.84
N THR A 21 -8.03 -13.45 -9.85
CA THR A 21 -7.66 -13.15 -11.25
C THR A 21 -7.75 -11.67 -11.62
N ILE A 22 -8.43 -10.84 -10.82
CA ILE A 22 -8.61 -9.41 -11.13
C ILE A 22 -7.35 -8.59 -10.79
N ALA A 23 -6.67 -8.93 -9.69
CA ALA A 23 -5.42 -8.28 -9.28
C ALA A 23 -4.30 -8.32 -10.34
N PRO A 24 -3.98 -9.48 -10.97
CA PRO A 24 -2.95 -9.53 -12.01
C PRO A 24 -3.34 -8.77 -13.29
N ILE A 25 -4.63 -8.79 -13.69
CA ILE A 25 -5.10 -8.04 -14.86
C ILE A 25 -4.99 -6.53 -14.61
N ARG A 26 -5.40 -6.06 -13.42
CA ARG A 26 -5.28 -4.65 -13.03
C ARG A 26 -3.82 -4.20 -12.97
N LEU A 27 -2.93 -5.03 -12.44
CA LEU A 27 -1.51 -4.73 -12.40
C LEU A 27 -0.91 -4.66 -13.81
N ALA A 28 -1.29 -5.58 -14.69
CA ALA A 28 -0.84 -5.59 -16.08
C ALA A 28 -1.34 -4.37 -16.87
N SER A 29 -2.60 -3.96 -16.68
CA SER A 29 -3.16 -2.79 -17.35
C SER A 29 -2.53 -1.48 -16.85
N LEU A 30 -2.28 -1.36 -15.54
CA LEU A 30 -1.54 -0.22 -14.98
C LEU A 30 -0.10 -0.17 -15.48
N ALA A 31 0.59 -1.31 -15.57
CA ALA A 31 1.94 -1.38 -16.11
C ALA A 31 2.00 -0.98 -17.60
N LEU A 32 0.98 -1.35 -18.39
CA LEU A 32 0.87 -0.92 -19.79
C LEU A 32 0.62 0.59 -19.89
N ALA A 33 -0.30 1.13 -19.10
CA ALA A 33 -0.56 2.57 -19.05
C ALA A 33 0.70 3.37 -18.71
N ALA A 34 1.44 2.95 -17.68
CA ALA A 34 2.70 3.59 -17.29
C ALA A 34 3.76 3.56 -18.41
N LYS A 35 3.84 2.47 -19.19
CA LYS A 35 4.73 2.38 -20.36
C LYS A 35 4.32 3.36 -21.46
N LEU A 36 3.02 3.50 -21.71
CA LEU A 36 2.48 4.39 -22.74
C LEU A 36 2.71 5.86 -22.37
N ASP A 37 2.46 6.23 -21.11
CA ASP A 37 2.72 7.58 -20.61
C ASP A 37 4.22 7.90 -20.68
N ALA A 38 5.09 6.97 -20.29
CA ALA A 38 6.55 7.15 -20.39
C ALA A 38 7.03 7.29 -21.85
N ALA A 39 6.40 6.61 -22.81
CA ALA A 39 6.67 6.82 -24.22
C ALA A 39 6.22 8.21 -24.68
N LYS A 40 5.03 8.66 -24.25
CA LYS A 40 4.50 9.97 -24.60
C LYS A 40 5.33 11.13 -24.05
N ILE A 41 5.76 11.03 -22.79
CA ILE A 41 6.68 11.98 -22.14
C ILE A 41 7.98 12.10 -22.94
N ARG A 42 8.55 10.98 -23.41
CA ARG A 42 9.77 11.01 -24.25
C ARG A 42 9.54 11.77 -25.56
N THR A 43 8.42 11.51 -26.23
CA THR A 43 8.05 12.22 -27.47
C THR A 43 7.87 13.71 -27.23
N LEU A 44 7.17 14.11 -26.16
CA LEU A 44 6.94 15.52 -25.83
C LEU A 44 8.25 16.24 -25.52
N LYS A 45 9.20 15.60 -24.82
CA LYS A 45 10.54 16.15 -24.58
C LYS A 45 11.30 16.43 -25.88
N LEU A 46 11.25 15.51 -26.84
CA LEU A 46 11.87 15.71 -28.16
C LEU A 46 11.20 16.84 -28.92
N GLN A 47 9.86 16.88 -28.95
CA GLN A 47 9.11 17.95 -29.61
C GLN A 47 9.40 19.32 -28.99
N ARG A 48 9.47 19.40 -27.65
CA ARG A 48 9.87 20.60 -26.92
C ARG A 48 11.27 21.05 -27.32
N ALA A 49 12.24 20.14 -27.33
CA ALA A 49 13.61 20.45 -27.74
C ALA A 49 13.69 20.96 -29.19
N HIS A 50 12.93 20.35 -30.11
CA HIS A 50 12.83 20.82 -31.49
C HIS A 50 12.22 22.22 -31.60
N LEU A 51 11.16 22.52 -30.83
CA LEU A 51 10.56 23.85 -30.84
C LEU A 51 11.48 24.91 -30.22
N VAL A 52 12.16 24.60 -29.11
CA VAL A 52 13.15 25.50 -28.50
C VAL A 52 14.28 25.80 -29.50
N ALA A 53 14.79 24.79 -30.20
CA ALA A 53 15.85 24.98 -31.20
C ALA A 53 15.39 25.82 -32.40
N ARG A 54 14.11 25.75 -32.77
CA ARG A 54 13.57 26.43 -33.96
C ARG A 54 13.04 27.84 -33.68
N TYR A 55 12.44 28.07 -32.52
CA TYR A 55 11.68 29.28 -32.20
C TYR A 55 12.09 29.94 -30.89
N GLY A 56 13.06 29.35 -30.17
CA GLY A 56 13.53 29.83 -28.87
C GLY A 56 12.63 29.39 -27.70
N GLU A 57 13.09 29.64 -26.48
CA GLU A 57 12.42 29.18 -25.24
C GLU A 57 11.09 29.88 -24.94
N LYS A 58 10.78 30.98 -25.64
CA LYS A 58 9.56 31.78 -25.43
C LYS A 58 8.47 31.51 -26.48
N ALA A 59 8.64 30.49 -27.31
CA ALA A 59 7.67 30.16 -28.34
C ALA A 59 6.30 29.78 -27.71
N PRO A 60 5.18 30.40 -28.13
CA PRO A 60 3.87 30.14 -27.54
C PRO A 60 3.41 28.67 -27.70
N GLU A 61 3.93 27.97 -28.69
CA GLU A 61 3.70 26.54 -28.92
C GLU A 61 4.24 25.64 -27.80
N LEU A 62 5.29 26.09 -27.09
CA LEU A 62 5.84 25.36 -25.95
C LEU A 62 4.83 25.23 -24.81
N ARG A 63 3.94 26.22 -24.63
CA ARG A 63 2.92 26.20 -23.58
C ARG A 63 2.00 24.99 -23.68
N ARG A 64 1.55 24.66 -24.91
CA ARG A 64 0.71 23.47 -25.14
C ARG A 64 1.47 22.18 -24.90
N ILE A 65 2.75 22.12 -25.27
CA ILE A 65 3.58 20.94 -25.02
C ILE A 65 3.79 20.74 -23.52
N ASP A 66 4.08 21.81 -22.79
CA ASP A 66 4.31 21.80 -21.35
C ASP A 66 3.01 21.40 -20.60
N GLU A 67 1.85 21.95 -20.98
CA GLU A 67 0.55 21.55 -20.42
C GLU A 67 0.25 20.05 -20.64
N VAL A 68 0.51 19.53 -21.85
CA VAL A 68 0.31 18.11 -22.15
C VAL A 68 1.33 17.27 -21.39
N PHE A 69 2.57 17.71 -21.27
CA PHE A 69 3.61 17.04 -20.49
C PHE A 69 3.20 16.89 -19.02
N ASP A 70 2.70 17.97 -18.41
CA ASP A 70 2.26 17.98 -17.01
C ASP A 70 1.08 17.03 -16.77
N ALA A 71 0.14 16.96 -17.72
CA ALA A 71 -0.98 16.02 -17.67
C ALA A 71 -0.50 14.56 -17.65
N TYR A 72 0.44 14.19 -18.54
CA TYR A 72 1.01 12.84 -18.58
C TYR A 72 1.88 12.53 -17.35
N ALA A 73 2.62 13.52 -16.83
CA ALA A 73 3.39 13.37 -15.61
C ALA A 73 2.47 13.09 -14.40
N THR A 74 1.35 13.81 -14.31
CA THR A 74 0.34 13.60 -13.27
C THR A 74 -0.32 12.23 -13.38
N ALA A 75 -0.68 11.81 -14.61
CA ALA A 75 -1.27 10.48 -14.86
C ALA A 75 -0.33 9.34 -14.41
N MET A 76 0.98 9.45 -14.69
CA MET A 76 1.98 8.48 -14.20
C MET A 76 2.04 8.41 -12.67
N GLN A 77 1.93 9.56 -11.98
CA GLN A 77 1.91 9.59 -10.52
C GLN A 77 0.66 8.88 -9.96
N VAL A 78 -0.51 9.14 -10.53
CA VAL A 78 -1.77 8.47 -10.14
C VAL A 78 -1.67 6.96 -10.38
N ALA A 79 -1.19 6.53 -11.55
CA ALA A 79 -1.01 5.11 -11.86
C ALA A 79 -0.03 4.43 -10.89
N THR A 80 1.03 5.14 -10.48
CA THR A 80 2.00 4.63 -9.49
C THR A 80 1.34 4.43 -8.13
N LEU A 81 0.54 5.39 -7.67
CA LEU A 81 -0.21 5.28 -6.42
C LEU A 81 -1.22 4.13 -6.48
N ASP A 82 -1.89 3.93 -7.61
CA ASP A 82 -2.84 2.83 -7.78
C ASP A 82 -2.16 1.46 -7.80
N VAL A 83 -0.95 1.34 -8.37
CA VAL A 83 -0.13 0.12 -8.26
C VAL A 83 0.25 -0.14 -6.81
N GLN A 84 0.66 0.89 -6.06
CA GLN A 84 0.99 0.75 -4.65
C GLN A 84 -0.23 0.28 -3.83
N ARG A 85 -1.40 0.89 -4.05
CA ARG A 85 -2.66 0.47 -3.42
C ARG A 85 -3.05 -0.96 -3.79
N ALA A 86 -2.92 -1.35 -5.05
CA ALA A 86 -3.24 -2.69 -5.51
C ALA A 86 -2.30 -3.78 -4.94
N ARG A 87 -1.12 -3.41 -4.46
CA ARG A 87 -0.19 -4.32 -3.78
C ARG A 87 -0.52 -4.53 -2.31
N VAL A 88 -1.34 -3.66 -1.71
CA VAL A 88 -1.82 -3.87 -0.34
C VAL A 88 -2.83 -5.01 -0.39
N PRO A 89 -2.54 -6.17 0.23
CA PRO A 89 -3.51 -7.25 0.29
C PRO A 89 -4.76 -6.75 1.01
N PRO A 90 -5.98 -7.12 0.54
CA PRO A 90 -7.18 -6.87 1.31
C PRO A 90 -7.05 -7.61 2.65
N VAL A 91 -6.83 -6.86 3.71
CA VAL A 91 -6.84 -7.35 5.08
C VAL A 91 -8.30 -7.57 5.46
N SER A 92 -8.76 -8.81 5.31
CA SER A 92 -10.05 -9.21 5.86
C SER A 92 -9.88 -9.30 7.38
N PRO A 93 -10.65 -8.55 8.19
CA PRO A 93 -10.61 -8.70 9.63
C PRO A 93 -11.03 -10.14 9.94
N ALA A 94 -10.10 -10.96 10.40
CA ALA A 94 -10.43 -12.27 10.92
C ALA A 94 -11.26 -12.04 12.19
N ALA A 95 -12.45 -12.63 12.26
CA ALA A 95 -13.39 -12.41 13.37
C ALA A 95 -12.77 -12.76 14.75
N ASP A 96 -11.71 -13.56 14.73
CA ASP A 96 -10.96 -14.09 15.87
C ASP A 96 -9.55 -13.49 16.02
N ARG A 97 -9.08 -12.62 15.10
CA ARG A 97 -7.72 -12.05 15.13
C ARG A 97 -7.70 -10.54 14.92
N ALA A 98 -6.69 -9.88 15.47
CA ALA A 98 -6.40 -8.48 15.24
C ALA A 98 -5.29 -8.36 14.20
N ILE A 99 -5.53 -7.58 13.15
CA ILE A 99 -4.54 -7.36 12.10
C ILE A 99 -3.90 -6.00 12.31
N VAL A 100 -2.57 -6.00 12.38
CA VAL A 100 -1.77 -4.78 12.49
C VAL A 100 -0.84 -4.72 11.30
N HIS A 101 -0.90 -3.64 10.53
CA HIS A 101 0.00 -3.44 9.40
C HIS A 101 0.36 -1.96 9.26
N GLY A 102 1.41 -1.68 8.51
CA GLY A 102 1.86 -0.31 8.31
C GLY A 102 3.24 -0.25 7.70
N ARG A 103 3.90 0.91 7.80
CA ARG A 103 5.22 1.11 7.21
C ARG A 103 6.25 1.49 8.27
N VAL A 104 7.44 0.92 8.13
CA VAL A 104 8.65 1.39 8.82
C VAL A 104 9.38 2.33 7.89
N VAL A 105 9.55 3.59 8.29
CA VAL A 105 10.22 4.62 7.51
C VAL A 105 11.34 5.28 8.31
N ASP A 106 12.34 5.80 7.61
CA ASP A 106 13.42 6.61 8.20
C ASP A 106 13.01 8.10 8.30
N THR A 107 13.92 8.94 8.80
CA THR A 107 13.71 10.40 8.90
C THR A 107 13.49 11.10 7.56
N GLU A 108 13.84 10.46 6.44
CA GLU A 108 13.60 10.94 5.08
C GLU A 108 12.32 10.35 4.46
N ASN A 109 11.49 9.66 5.26
CA ASN A 109 10.27 8.98 4.84
C ASN A 109 10.50 7.86 3.81
N LYS A 110 11.72 7.30 3.75
CA LYS A 110 12.03 6.15 2.90
C LYS A 110 11.75 4.86 3.68
N GLY A 111 11.19 3.87 2.98
CA GLY A 111 10.89 2.57 3.58
C GLY A 111 12.16 1.84 4.02
N VAL A 112 12.22 1.46 5.30
CA VAL A 112 13.36 0.71 5.83
C VAL A 112 13.13 -0.78 5.56
N LYS A 113 14.02 -1.39 4.77
CA LYS A 113 13.95 -2.82 4.45
C LYS A 113 14.44 -3.70 5.59
N ALA A 114 13.76 -4.82 5.81
CA ALA A 114 14.11 -5.86 6.76
C ALA A 114 14.16 -5.41 8.24
N ALA A 115 13.52 -4.30 8.57
CA ALA A 115 13.31 -3.88 9.94
C ALA A 115 12.42 -4.90 10.66
N THR A 116 12.77 -5.23 11.90
CA THR A 116 12.03 -6.19 12.71
C THR A 116 10.98 -5.43 13.50
N VAL A 117 9.71 -5.75 13.31
CA VAL A 117 8.59 -5.23 14.09
C VAL A 117 8.09 -6.34 15.01
N THR A 118 8.14 -6.11 16.31
CA THR A 118 7.67 -7.05 17.35
C THR A 118 6.49 -6.45 18.09
N ALA A 119 5.41 -7.21 18.21
CA ALA A 119 4.31 -6.91 19.10
C ALA A 119 4.51 -7.61 20.44
N GLN A 120 4.39 -6.87 21.55
CA GLN A 120 4.50 -7.41 22.91
C GLN A 120 3.25 -7.10 23.71
N ASP A 121 2.85 -8.00 24.60
CA ASP A 121 1.78 -7.73 25.57
C ASP A 121 2.25 -6.82 26.73
N ALA A 122 1.34 -6.45 27.61
CA ALA A 122 1.63 -5.66 28.80
C ALA A 122 2.64 -6.32 29.78
N ALA A 123 2.88 -7.63 29.65
CA ALA A 123 3.89 -8.37 30.42
C ALA A 123 5.25 -8.44 29.70
N GLY A 124 5.40 -7.79 28.53
CA GLY A 124 6.61 -7.80 27.71
C GLY A 124 6.81 -9.09 26.92
N LYS A 125 5.81 -9.97 26.87
CA LYS A 125 5.89 -11.22 26.10
C LYS A 125 5.63 -10.92 24.63
N THR A 126 6.49 -11.40 23.76
CA THR A 126 6.31 -11.29 22.32
C THR A 126 5.11 -12.12 21.85
N LEU A 127 4.13 -11.44 21.24
CA LEU A 127 2.93 -12.04 20.65
C LEU A 127 3.14 -12.39 19.18
N ALA A 128 3.81 -11.51 18.44
CA ALA A 128 4.14 -11.74 17.03
C ALA A 128 5.36 -10.93 16.61
N THR A 129 5.98 -11.32 15.51
CA THR A 129 7.12 -10.64 14.91
C THR A 129 7.01 -10.68 13.39
N ALA A 130 7.32 -9.56 12.75
CA ALA A 130 7.31 -9.41 11.30
C ALA A 130 8.57 -8.67 10.85
N LYS A 131 8.94 -8.86 9.59
CA LYS A 131 9.99 -8.08 8.93
C LYS A 131 9.38 -7.19 7.86
N SER A 132 9.87 -5.97 7.75
CA SER A 132 9.45 -5.06 6.71
C SER A 132 10.04 -5.44 5.34
N ASP A 133 9.29 -5.18 4.28
CA ASP A 133 9.72 -5.38 2.89
C ASP A 133 10.58 -4.20 2.35
N SER A 134 10.91 -4.21 1.06
CA SER A 134 11.69 -3.14 0.42
C SER A 134 11.00 -1.77 0.38
N ALA A 135 9.69 -1.71 0.59
CA ALA A 135 8.92 -0.46 0.70
C ALA A 135 8.69 -0.03 2.16
N GLY A 136 9.23 -0.80 3.13
CA GLY A 136 9.04 -0.64 4.55
C GLY A 136 7.75 -1.25 5.08
N TYR A 137 6.95 -1.93 4.25
CA TYR A 137 5.66 -2.48 4.67
C TYR A 137 5.84 -3.70 5.57
N TYR A 138 5.08 -3.76 6.67
CA TYR A 138 5.02 -4.91 7.56
C TYR A 138 3.56 -5.31 7.84
N HIS A 139 3.37 -6.56 8.25
CA HIS A 139 2.08 -7.13 8.61
C HIS A 139 2.25 -8.11 9.77
N LEU A 140 1.42 -7.94 10.81
CA LEU A 140 1.35 -8.77 12.00
C LEU A 140 -0.07 -9.29 12.16
N ASP A 141 -0.18 -10.59 12.37
CA ASP A 141 -1.43 -11.28 12.67
C ASP A 141 -1.41 -11.64 14.15
N LEU A 142 -2.16 -10.90 14.96
CA LEU A 142 -2.20 -11.03 16.41
C LEU A 142 -3.44 -11.83 16.78
N ALA A 143 -3.25 -12.98 17.43
CA ALA A 143 -4.36 -13.64 18.12
C ALA A 143 -4.61 -12.86 19.44
N PRO A 144 -5.71 -12.09 19.57
CA PRO A 144 -6.09 -11.53 20.86
C PRO A 144 -6.29 -12.68 21.85
N PRO A 145 -6.00 -12.46 23.14
CA PRO A 145 -6.27 -13.48 24.16
C PRO A 145 -7.76 -13.88 24.12
N ALA A 146 -8.06 -15.14 24.47
CA ALA A 146 -9.40 -15.73 24.37
C ALA A 146 -10.50 -14.96 25.13
N GLU A 147 -10.12 -14.05 26.01
CA GLU A 147 -11.01 -13.09 26.64
C GLU A 147 -11.21 -11.92 25.67
N ALA A 148 -12.45 -11.71 25.21
CA ALA A 148 -12.88 -10.65 24.28
C ALA A 148 -12.74 -9.21 24.86
N ARG A 149 -11.73 -8.96 25.67
CA ARG A 149 -11.38 -7.65 26.22
C ARG A 149 -10.32 -7.00 25.35
N PRO A 150 -10.40 -5.68 25.15
CA PRO A 150 -9.31 -4.95 24.52
C PRO A 150 -8.02 -5.19 25.31
N SER A 151 -6.99 -5.64 24.60
CA SER A 151 -5.68 -5.92 25.16
C SER A 151 -4.70 -4.85 24.72
N LYS A 152 -3.96 -4.28 25.68
CA LYS A 152 -2.88 -3.34 25.40
C LYS A 152 -1.67 -4.10 24.85
N VAL A 153 -1.24 -3.71 23.66
CA VAL A 153 -0.06 -4.26 22.97
C VAL A 153 0.87 -3.13 22.59
N SER A 154 2.16 -3.34 22.85
CA SER A 154 3.22 -2.41 22.45
C SER A 154 3.91 -2.91 21.18
N LEU A 155 3.94 -2.06 20.15
CA LEU A 155 4.70 -2.34 18.92
C LEU A 155 6.08 -1.71 18.98
N HIS A 156 7.11 -2.55 18.95
CA HIS A 156 8.49 -2.13 18.84
C HIS A 156 9.02 -2.41 17.45
N ALA A 157 9.62 -1.43 16.80
CA ALA A 157 10.34 -1.63 15.54
C ALA A 157 11.83 -1.39 15.76
N THR A 158 12.66 -2.26 15.19
CA THR A 158 14.12 -2.16 15.23
C THR A 158 14.69 -2.27 13.83
N ALA A 159 15.57 -1.33 13.45
CA ALA A 159 16.31 -1.40 12.19
C ALA A 159 17.22 -2.63 12.12
N THR A 160 17.51 -3.09 10.90
CA THR A 160 18.52 -4.12 10.64
C THR A 160 19.87 -3.69 11.21
N GLY A 161 20.41 -4.45 12.17
CA GLY A 161 21.67 -4.13 12.85
C GLY A 161 21.53 -3.38 14.20
N GLY A 162 20.31 -3.22 14.72
CA GLY A 162 20.06 -2.75 16.10
C GLY A 162 20.27 -1.25 16.35
N LYS A 163 20.53 -0.45 15.30
CA LYS A 163 20.94 0.97 15.43
C LYS A 163 19.81 1.95 15.76
N ALA A 164 18.58 1.69 15.30
CA ALA A 164 17.43 2.55 15.57
C ALA A 164 16.29 1.69 16.12
N ALA A 165 15.78 2.06 17.29
CA ALA A 165 14.65 1.42 17.95
C ALA A 165 13.58 2.48 18.22
N HIS A 166 12.37 2.25 17.74
CA HIS A 166 11.25 3.15 18.05
C HIS A 166 10.64 2.75 19.40
N PRO A 167 10.40 3.72 20.33
CA PRO A 167 9.70 3.44 21.57
C PRO A 167 8.30 2.89 21.26
N GLY A 168 7.92 1.84 22.00
CA GLY A 168 6.75 1.05 21.71
C GLY A 168 5.49 1.89 21.50
N HIS A 169 4.80 1.76 20.36
CA HIS A 169 3.46 2.34 20.21
C HIS A 169 2.48 1.45 20.96
N GLU A 170 1.85 1.98 22.02
CA GLU A 170 0.78 1.28 22.72
C GLU A 170 -0.50 1.35 21.88
N LEU A 171 -1.05 0.18 21.61
CA LEU A 171 -2.25 -0.01 20.81
C LEU A 171 -3.22 -0.91 21.57
N GLU A 172 -4.48 -0.57 21.48
CA GLU A 172 -5.56 -1.38 22.00
C GLU A 172 -6.05 -2.30 20.88
N ILE A 173 -5.85 -3.61 21.04
CA ILE A 173 -6.27 -4.61 20.06
C ILE A 173 -7.48 -5.40 20.57
N ALA A 174 -8.43 -5.66 19.70
CA ALA A 174 -9.58 -6.53 19.94
C ALA A 174 -9.83 -7.42 18.70
N PRO A 175 -10.57 -8.54 18.84
CA PRO A 175 -10.92 -9.39 17.70
C PRO A 175 -11.61 -8.59 16.59
N GLY A 176 -11.19 -8.77 15.34
CA GLY A 176 -11.73 -8.04 14.19
C GLY A 176 -11.23 -6.60 14.05
N VAL A 177 -10.32 -6.13 14.90
CA VAL A 177 -9.72 -4.80 14.75
C VAL A 177 -8.64 -4.80 13.67
N LEU A 178 -8.73 -3.81 12.79
CA LEU A 178 -7.68 -3.46 11.85
C LEU A 178 -6.99 -2.18 12.33
N ALA A 179 -5.69 -2.26 12.65
CA ALA A 179 -4.89 -1.10 13.03
C ALA A 179 -3.80 -0.81 11.99
N ILE A 180 -3.72 0.46 11.58
CA ILE A 180 -2.67 0.97 10.69
C ILE A 180 -1.70 1.78 11.54
N VAL A 181 -0.42 1.40 11.54
CA VAL A 181 0.61 2.08 12.36
C VAL A 181 1.86 2.30 11.52
N ASP A 182 2.18 3.57 11.29
CA ASP A 182 3.44 3.95 10.67
C ASP A 182 4.48 4.18 11.77
N VAL A 183 5.64 3.55 11.61
CA VAL A 183 6.74 3.62 12.57
C VAL A 183 7.90 4.38 11.97
N LEU A 184 8.24 5.51 12.60
CA LEU A 184 9.36 6.36 12.22
C LEU A 184 10.60 5.98 13.02
N LEU A 185 11.60 5.39 12.37
CA LEU A 185 12.90 5.17 13.00
C LEU A 185 13.70 6.47 12.97
N ARG A 186 14.05 6.98 14.16
CA ARG A 186 15.00 8.08 14.33
C ARG A 186 16.38 7.48 14.59
N ASP A 187 17.37 7.96 13.86
CA ASP A 187 18.79 7.67 14.11
C ASP A 187 19.29 8.32 15.41
#